data_AF-A0A392Q2L9-F1
#
_entry.id   AF-A0A392Q2L9-F1
#
_cell.length_a   1.000
_cell.length_b   1.000
_cell.length_c   1.000
_cell.angle_alpha   90.00
_cell.angle_beta   90.00
_cell.angle_gamma   90.00
#
_symmetry.space_group_name_H-M   'P 1'
#
loop_
_entity.id
_entity.type
_entity.pdbx_description
1 polymer ?
#
loop_
_entity_poly.entity_id
_entity_poly.type
_entity_poly.pdbx_seq_one_letter_code
_entity_poly.pdbx_strand_id
1 'polypeptide(L)'
;YTIPKGWKVIASFRAVHLNAEHFKEARTFNPWRWQNNNNSEAVASPVNVFTPFGGGPRLCPGYELARVVLSVFLHRMVTRFRYKHFAC
;
A
#
# COMPACT_ATOMS: atom_id res chain seq x y z
N TYR A 1 -21.13 -13.93 -12.20
CA TYR A 1 -22.06 -12.89 -11.72
C TYR A 1 -22.49 -12.02 -12.88
N THR A 2 -23.72 -11.50 -12.86
CA THR A 2 -24.24 -10.56 -13.87
C THR A 2 -24.39 -9.17 -13.24
N ILE A 3 -23.86 -8.14 -13.88
CA ILE A 3 -23.96 -6.74 -13.41
C ILE A 3 -24.91 -5.98 -14.35
N PRO A 4 -26.13 -5.65 -13.92
CA PRO A 4 -27.09 -4.95 -14.76
C PRO A 4 -26.62 -3.53 -15.15
N LYS A 5 -27.10 -3.02 -16.29
CA LYS A 5 -26.86 -1.64 -16.72
C LYS A 5 -27.33 -0.65 -15.65
N GLY A 6 -26.53 0.38 -15.38
CA GLY A 6 -26.82 1.43 -14.40
C GLY A 6 -26.29 1.13 -12.99
N TRP A 7 -25.81 -0.09 -12.73
CA TRP A 7 -25.17 -0.41 -11.46
C TRP A 7 -23.78 0.20 -11.37
N LYS A 8 -23.38 0.55 -10.15
CA LYS A 8 -22.04 1.04 -9.83
C LYS A 8 -21.25 -0.08 -9.17
N VAL A 9 -20.00 -0.24 -9.59
CA VAL A 9 -19.05 -1.16 -8.96
C VAL A 9 -18.12 -0.34 -8.07
N ILE A 10 -17.99 -0.75 -6.82
CA ILE A 10 -17.08 -0.14 -5.84
C ILE A 10 -16.02 -1.18 -5.49
N ALA A 11 -14.77 -0.88 -5.83
CA ALA A 11 -13.63 -1.72 -5.45
C ALA A 11 -13.13 -1.31 -4.07
N SER A 12 -13.10 -2.25 -3.13
CA SER A 12 -12.49 -2.03 -1.81
C SER A 12 -11.02 -2.44 -1.82
N PHE A 13 -10.13 -1.50 -2.16
CA PHE A 13 -8.69 -1.75 -2.13
C PHE A 13 -8.21 -2.15 -0.73
N ARG A 14 -8.78 -1.56 0.33
CA ARG A 14 -8.47 -1.91 1.72
C ARG A 14 -8.75 -3.38 2.02
N ALA A 15 -9.86 -3.93 1.55
CA ALA A 15 -10.19 -5.34 1.80
C ALA A 15 -9.12 -6.26 1.19
N VAL A 16 -8.64 -5.93 0.00
CA VAL A 16 -7.56 -6.64 -0.69
C VAL A 16 -6.23 -6.46 0.05
N HIS A 17 -5.88 -5.24 0.45
CA HIS A 17 -4.63 -4.93 1.18
C HIS A 17 -4.55 -5.59 2.56
N LEU A 18 -5.70 -5.87 3.18
CA LEU A 18 -5.81 -6.51 4.49
C LEU A 18 -6.18 -8.00 4.42
N ASN A 19 -6.19 -8.61 3.23
CA ASN A 19 -6.44 -10.04 3.07
C ASN A 19 -5.16 -10.84 3.37
N ALA A 20 -5.26 -11.80 4.30
CA ALA A 20 -4.17 -12.68 4.69
C ALA A 20 -3.71 -13.62 3.56
N GLU A 21 -4.57 -13.89 2.56
CA GLU A 21 -4.21 -14.64 1.36
C GLU A 21 -3.20 -13.89 0.47
N HIS A 22 -3.20 -12.55 0.53
CA HIS A 22 -2.26 -11.71 -0.23
C HIS A 22 -1.07 -11.25 0.62
N PHE A 23 -1.29 -10.99 1.90
CA PHE A 23 -0.26 -10.47 2.80
C PHE A 23 -0.26 -11.24 4.12
N LYS A 24 0.79 -12.04 4.38
CA LYS A 24 1.00 -12.67 5.69
C LYS A 24 1.00 -11.60 6.79
N GLU A 25 0.28 -11.81 7.89
CA GLU A 25 0.10 -10.81 8.95
C GLU A 25 -0.41 -9.46 8.40
N ALA A 26 -1.42 -9.47 7.50
CA ALA A 26 -1.86 -8.27 6.75
C ALA A 26 -2.26 -7.08 7.64
N ARG A 27 -2.72 -7.36 8.87
CA ARG A 27 -3.16 -6.34 9.84
C ARG A 27 -2.03 -5.85 10.75
N THR A 28 -0.85 -6.45 10.67
CA THR A 28 0.33 -6.08 11.45
C THR A 28 1.21 -5.14 10.63
N PHE A 29 1.61 -4.02 11.25
CA PHE A 29 2.58 -3.12 10.64
C PHE A 29 3.96 -3.78 10.62
N ASN A 30 4.37 -4.26 9.44
CA ASN A 30 5.68 -4.85 9.19
C ASN A 30 6.41 -4.04 8.09
N PRO A 31 7.33 -3.12 8.44
CA PRO A 31 8.04 -2.30 7.46
C PRO A 31 8.94 -3.12 6.53
N TRP A 32 9.39 -4.31 6.97
CA TRP A 32 10.29 -5.19 6.22
C TRP A 32 9.58 -6.01 5.14
N ARG A 33 8.24 -5.95 5.07
CA ARG A 33 7.43 -6.60 4.04
C ARG A 33 7.89 -6.29 2.62
N TRP A 34 8.49 -5.11 2.41
CA TRP A 34 8.87 -4.57 1.10
C TRP A 34 10.37 -4.63 0.82
N GLN A 35 11.17 -5.29 1.67
CA GLN A 35 12.64 -5.21 1.61
C GLN A 35 13.28 -6.18 0.60
N ASN A 36 12.64 -7.30 0.24
CA ASN A 36 13.21 -8.34 -0.63
C ASN A 36 12.39 -8.53 -1.91
N ASN A 37 12.88 -7.98 -3.03
CA ASN A 37 12.33 -8.21 -4.38
C ASN A 37 12.89 -9.48 -5.07
N ASN A 38 13.75 -10.26 -4.40
CA ASN A 38 14.53 -11.34 -5.03
C ASN A 38 13.99 -12.76 -4.76
N ASN A 39 12.90 -12.92 -3.99
CA ASN A 39 12.32 -14.24 -3.76
C ASN A 39 11.12 -14.44 -4.68
N SER A 40 11.25 -15.43 -5.55
CA SER A 40 10.22 -15.99 -6.44
C SER A 40 8.96 -16.49 -5.73
N GLU A 41 8.92 -16.52 -4.39
CA GLU A 41 7.69 -16.74 -3.62
C GLU A 41 6.81 -15.48 -3.50
N ALA A 42 7.37 -14.28 -3.74
CA ALA A 42 6.61 -13.04 -3.91
C ALA A 42 6.23 -12.76 -5.38
N VAL A 43 6.68 -13.60 -6.31
CA VAL A 43 6.45 -13.43 -7.76
C VAL A 43 5.04 -13.85 -8.18
N ALA A 44 4.27 -14.50 -7.30
CA ALA A 44 2.84 -14.72 -7.54
C ALA A 44 1.94 -13.53 -7.13
N SER A 45 2.42 -12.56 -6.34
CA SER A 45 1.71 -11.32 -5.98
C SER A 45 2.56 -10.42 -5.04
N PRO A 46 2.57 -9.05 -5.13
CA PRO A 46 1.80 -8.20 -6.04
C PRO A 46 2.29 -6.72 -6.26
N VAL A 47 2.87 -6.38 -7.41
CA VAL A 47 2.79 -4.97 -7.87
C VAL A 47 1.35 -4.63 -8.26
N ASN A 48 0.55 -5.62 -8.67
CA ASN A 48 -0.83 -5.44 -9.14
C ASN A 48 -1.91 -5.49 -8.04
N VAL A 49 -1.61 -5.97 -6.82
CA VAL A 49 -2.60 -6.16 -5.72
C VAL A 49 -2.46 -5.10 -4.63
N PHE A 50 -1.26 -4.51 -4.45
CA PHE A 50 -1.08 -3.33 -3.59
C PHE A 50 -1.22 -2.03 -4.39
N THR A 51 -2.46 -1.56 -4.55
CA THR A 51 -2.84 -0.39 -5.36
C THR A 51 -3.39 0.77 -4.50
N PRO A 52 -2.61 1.37 -3.58
CA PRO A 52 -3.08 2.44 -2.70
C PRO A 52 -3.49 3.73 -3.44
N PHE A 53 -3.04 3.88 -4.68
CA PHE A 53 -3.34 5.02 -5.54
C PHE A 53 -4.33 4.68 -6.67
N GLY A 54 -4.94 3.50 -6.63
CA GLY A 54 -5.78 2.98 -7.71
C GLY A 54 -4.97 2.48 -8.90
N GLY A 55 -5.55 2.53 -10.10
CA GLY A 55 -4.94 2.06 -11.34
C GLY A 55 -5.77 2.40 -12.58
N GLY A 56 -5.21 2.13 -13.75
CA GLY A 56 -5.85 2.43 -15.04
C GLY A 56 -6.14 3.93 -15.24
N PRO A 57 -7.20 4.28 -15.99
CA PRO A 57 -7.54 5.69 -16.26
C PRO A 57 -7.91 6.52 -15.01
N ARG A 58 -8.15 5.88 -13.86
CA ARG A 58 -8.43 6.54 -12.58
C ARG A 58 -7.28 6.42 -11.57
N LEU A 59 -6.07 6.15 -12.05
CA LEU A 59 -4.86 6.26 -11.23
C LEU A 59 -4.72 7.68 -10.69
N CYS A 60 -4.36 7.82 -9.41
CA CYS A 60 -4.11 9.11 -8.80
C CYS A 60 -3.02 9.88 -9.57
N PRO A 61 -3.29 11.08 -10.10
CA PRO A 61 -2.27 11.85 -10.83
C PRO A 61 -1.12 12.32 -9.93
N GLY A 62 -1.34 12.36 -8.60
CA GLY A 62 -0.33 12.73 -7.62
C GLY A 62 0.51 11.58 -7.07
N TYR A 63 0.42 10.36 -7.61
CA TYR A 63 1.08 9.20 -6.97
C TYR A 63 2.61 9.35 -6.89
N GLU A 64 3.26 9.88 -7.94
CA GLU A 64 4.70 10.13 -7.90
C GLU A 64 5.06 11.27 -6.93
N LEU A 65 4.27 12.35 -6.93
CA LEU A 65 4.46 13.45 -6.00
C LEU A 65 4.34 12.98 -4.55
N ALA A 66 3.33 12.17 -4.23
CA ALA A 66 3.13 11.61 -2.91
C ALA A 66 4.33 10.78 -2.46
N ARG A 67 4.91 9.96 -3.34
CA ARG A 67 6.12 9.16 -3.05
C ARG A 67 7.31 10.05 -2.71
N VAL A 68 7.54 11.12 -3.48
CA VAL A 68 8.64 12.06 -3.22
C VAL A 68 8.42 12.79 -1.90
N VAL A 69 7.23 13.34 -1.67
CA VAL A 69 6.90 14.10 -0.45
C VAL A 69 7.05 13.23 0.79
N LEU A 70 6.50 12.00 0.77
CA LEU A 70 6.64 11.06 1.88
C LEU A 70 8.10 10.66 2.13
N SER A 71 8.88 10.44 1.07
CA SER A 71 10.30 10.09 1.21
C SER A 71 11.11 11.22 1.87
N VAL A 72 10.90 12.47 1.42
CA VAL A 72 11.57 13.65 2.00
C VAL A 72 11.11 13.88 3.44
N PHE A 73 9.81 13.71 3.72
CA PHE A 73 9.26 13.82 5.06
C PHE A 73 9.88 12.79 6.01
N LEU A 74 9.91 11.52 5.63
CA LEU A 74 10.52 10.44 6.42
C LEU A 74 12.01 10.69 6.63
N HIS A 75 12.75 11.07 5.58
CA HIS A 75 14.17 11.42 5.69
C HIS A 75 14.40 12.53 6.73
N ARG A 76 13.63 13.62 6.68
CA ARG A 76 13.74 14.71 7.67
C ARG A 76 13.37 14.25 9.06
N MET A 77 12.31 13.44 9.19
CA MET A 77 11.88 12.89 10.47
C MET A 77 13.00 12.09 11.13
N VAL A 78 13.60 11.14 10.42
CA VAL A 78 14.61 10.23 11.01
C VAL A 78 15.98 10.86 11.20
N THR A 79 16.31 11.92 10.44
CA THR A 79 17.63 12.58 10.53
C THR A 79 17.65 13.81 11.44
N ARG A 80 16.50 14.45 11.69
CA ARG A 80 16.42 15.70 12.46
C ARG A 80 15.70 15.56 13.79
N PHE A 81 14.91 14.50 13.99
CA PHE A 81 14.12 14.32 15.19
C PHE A 81 14.38 12.96 15.81
N ARG A 82 14.27 12.90 17.15
CA ARG A 82 14.25 11.64 17.88
C ARG A 82 12.85 11.42 18.42
N TYR A 83 12.17 10.39 17.91
CA TYR A 83 10.85 10.02 18.37
C TYR A 83 10.89 9.56 19.83
N LYS A 84 9.94 10.03 20.64
CA LYS A 84 9.70 9.54 22.00
C LYS A 84 8.24 9.15 22.10
N HIS A 85 7.99 7.88 22.43
CA HIS A 85 6.66 7.42 22.78
C HIS A 85 6.42 7.70 24.26
N PHE A 86 5.54 8.65 24.56
CA PHE A 86 5.07 8.86 25.93
C PHE A 86 3.89 7.91 26.14
N ALA A 87 4.16 6.71 26.64
CA ALA A 87 3.12 5.91 27.27
C ALA A 87 2.84 6.52 28.64
N CYS A 88 1.57 6.79 28.94
CA CYS A 88 1.13 7.14 30.28
C CYS A 88 1.14 5.90 31.17
#